data_AF-A0A7X8HHL6-F1
#
_entry.id   AF-A0A7X8HHL6-F1
#
_cell.length_a   1.000
_cell.length_b   1.000
_cell.length_c   1.000
_cell.angle_alpha   90.00
_cell.angle_beta   90.00
_cell.angle_gamma   90.00
#
_symmetry.space_group_name_H-M   'P 1'
#
loop_
_entity.id
_entity.type
_entity.pdbx_description
1 polymer ?
#
loop_
_entity_poly.entity_id
_entity_poly.type
_entity_poly.pdbx_seq_one_letter_code
_entity_poly.pdbx_strand_id
1 'polypeptide(L)' 'MDSMFLLIPLSLLFVLFIAVALWWAVFSGQFEDANKAGESILQDDDSTGVDEK' A
#
# COMPACT_ATOMS: atom_id res chain seq x y z
N MET A 1 -24.52 -24.74 15.39
CA MET A 1 -24.15 -23.52 16.14
C MET A 1 -22.63 -23.44 16.37
N ASP A 2 -21.88 -24.41 15.86
CA ASP A 2 -20.49 -24.67 16.22
C ASP A 2 -19.49 -23.84 15.41
N SER A 3 -19.87 -23.42 14.20
CA SER A 3 -19.03 -22.59 13.34
C SER A 3 -18.80 -21.19 13.91
N MET A 4 -19.78 -20.61 14.61
CA MET A 4 -19.66 -19.28 15.21
C MET A 4 -18.52 -19.24 16.24
N PHE A 5 -18.32 -20.32 17.00
CA PHE A 5 -17.23 -20.42 17.97
C PHE A 5 -15.83 -20.42 17.34
N LEU A 6 -15.71 -20.86 16.09
CA LEU A 6 -14.45 -20.84 15.34
C LEU A 6 -14.27 -19.53 14.56
N LEU A 7 -15.37 -18.98 14.02
CA LEU A 7 -15.37 -17.77 13.21
C LEU A 7 -15.09 -16.51 14.04
N ILE A 8 -15.61 -16.42 15.27
CA ILE A 8 -15.37 -15.27 16.16
C ILE A 8 -13.86 -15.07 16.43
N PRO A 9 -13.11 -16.05 16.96
CA PRO A 9 -11.68 -15.87 17.22
C PRO A 9 -10.87 -15.69 15.94
N LEU A 10 -11.25 -16.37 14.85
CA LEU A 10 -10.60 -16.18 13.55
C LEU A 10 -10.76 -14.74 13.04
N SER A 11 -11.96 -14.15 13.22
CA SER A 11 -12.21 -12.76 12.83
C SER A 11 -11.41 -11.77 13.67
N LEU A 12 -11.28 -12.00 14.99
CA LEU A 12 -10.46 -11.17 15.88
C LEU A 12 -8.98 -11.23 15.48
N LEU A 13 -8.48 -12.40 15.12
CA LEU A 13 -7.14 -12.57 14.56
C LEU A 13 -6.95 -11.75 13.28
N PHE A 14 -7.95 -11.77 12.39
CA PHE A 14 -7.93 -11.00 11.15
C PHE A 14 -7.89 -9.49 11.40
N VAL A 15 -8.72 -9.00 12.32
CA VAL A 15 -8.74 -7.58 12.71
C VAL A 15 -7.39 -7.17 13.30
N LEU A 16 -6.81 -8.01 14.17
CA LEU A 16 -5.52 -7.74 14.79
C LEU A 16 -4.40 -7.74 13.75
N PHE A 17 -4.43 -8.67 12.80
CA PHE A 17 -3.51 -8.71 11.66
C PHE A 17 -3.58 -7.43 10.82
N ILE A 18 -4.79 -6.98 10.47
CA ILE A 18 -5.00 -5.73 9.72
C ILE A 18 -4.49 -4.54 10.53
N ALA A 19 -4.79 -4.47 11.83
CA ALA A 19 -4.34 -3.37 12.69
C ALA A 19 -2.80 -3.29 12.75
N VAL A 20 -2.12 -4.43 12.87
CA VAL A 20 -0.65 -4.49 12.84
C VAL A 20 -0.10 -4.09 11.47
N ALA A 21 -0.70 -4.56 10.38
CA ALA A 21 -0.28 -4.21 9.02
C ALA A 21 -0.44 -2.70 8.76
N LEU A 22 -1.56 -2.11 9.18
CA LEU A 22 -1.81 -0.67 9.07
C LEU A 22 -0.87 0.14 9.96
N TRP A 23 -0.64 -0.30 11.20
CA TRP A 23 0.35 0.31 12.09
C TRP A 23 1.72 0.31 11.41
N TRP A 24 2.17 -0.83 10.91
CA TRP A 24 3.44 -0.93 10.20
C TRP A 24 3.51 -0.02 8.98
N ALA A 25 2.47 0.02 8.14
CA ALA A 25 2.41 0.87 6.96
C ALA A 25 2.51 2.38 7.28
N VAL A 26 1.87 2.81 8.37
CA VAL A 26 1.94 4.20 8.86
C VAL A 26 3.35 4.55 9.35
N PHE A 27 3.96 3.68 10.16
CA PHE A 27 5.29 3.93 10.73
C PHE A 27 6.46 3.62 9.78
N SER A 28 6.24 2.84 8.72
CA SER A 28 7.26 2.50 7.72
C SER A 28 7.44 3.59 6.66
N GLY A 29 6.71 4.71 6.75
CA GLY A 29 6.92 5.83 5.83
C GLY A 29 6.38 5.60 4.42
N GLN A 30 5.46 4.64 4.19
CA GLN A 30 4.97 4.32 2.83
C GLN A 30 4.35 5.55 2.12
N PHE A 31 3.87 6.51 2.89
CA PHE A 31 3.22 7.72 2.38
C PHE A 31 4.19 8.82 1.98
N GLU A 32 5.48 8.73 2.37
CA GLU A 32 6.49 9.73 2.06
C GLU A 32 7.02 9.57 0.61
N ASP A 33 7.08 8.33 0.12
CA ASP A 33 7.43 8.03 -1.27
C ASP A 33 6.34 8.43 -2.28
N ALA A 34 5.10 8.70 -1.83
CA ALA A 34 4.01 9.13 -2.71
C ALA A 34 4.32 10.47 -3.40
N ASN A 35 5.05 11.37 -2.73
CA ASN A 35 5.43 12.66 -3.28
C ASN A 35 6.47 12.51 -4.40
N LYS A 36 7.40 11.56 -4.23
CA LYS A 36 8.44 11.23 -5.22
C LYS A 36 7.85 10.60 -6.48
N ALA A 37 6.84 9.75 -6.33
CA ALA A 37 6.11 9.19 -7.47
C ALA A 37 5.33 10.28 -8.23
N GLY A 38 4.72 11.24 -7.54
CA GLY A 38 4.06 12.38 -8.17
C GLY A 38 5.02 13.28 -8.95
N GLU A 39 6.18 13.58 -8.37
CA GLU A 39 7.22 14.37 -9.04
C GLU A 39 7.74 13.67 -10.30
N SER A 40 7.89 12.33 -10.29
CA SER A 40 8.32 11.60 -11.49
C SER A 40 7.35 11.67 -12.66
N ILE A 41 6.05 11.89 -12.42
CA ILE A 41 5.05 12.04 -13.48
C ILE A 41 5.07 13.46 -14.06
N LEU A 42 5.31 14.47 -13.21
CA LEU A 42 5.43 15.88 -13.66
C LEU A 42 6.76 16.15 -14.36
N GLN A 43 7.83 15.49 -13.92
CA GLN A 43 9.16 15.54 -14.54
C GLN A 43 9.33 14.50 -15.65
N ASP A 44 8.30 13.71 -15.97
CA ASP A 44 8.30 12.84 -17.14
C ASP A 44 8.27 13.73 -18.38
N ASP A 45 9.45 14.08 -18.87
CA ASP A 45 9.59 14.78 -20.14
C ASP A 45 9.26 13.76 -21.22
N ASP A 46 8.04 13.86 -21.78
CA ASP A 46 7.53 13.10 -22.94
C ASP A 46 8.35 13.34 -24.23
N SER A 47 9.65 13.64 -24.11
CA SER A 47 10.63 13.59 -25.19
C SER A 47 10.90 12.12 -25.56
N THR A 48 9.88 11.52 -26.18
CA THR A 48 10.05 10.34 -27.01
C THR A 48 11.06 10.69 -28.10
N GLY A 49 12.33 10.36 -27.83
CA GLY A 49 13.44 10.53 -28.74
C GLY A 49 13.26 9.65 -29.96
N VAL A 50 12.36 10.03 -30.85
CA VAL A 50 12.43 9.72 -32.27
C VAL A 50 13.42 10.72 -32.87
N ASP A 51 14.67 10.65 -32.40
CA ASP A 51 15.80 11.24 -33.10
C ASP A 51 16.16 10.24 -34.21
N GLU A 52 15.35 10.28 -35.29
CA GLU A 52 15.63 9.54 -36.51
C GLU A 52 16.73 10.32 -37.27
N LYS A 53 17.93 9.77 -37.09
CA LYS A 53 19.24 10.21 -37.58
C LYS A 53 19.29 10.62 -39.06
#